data_AF-A0A0A9FJB4-F1
#
_entry.id   AF-A0A0A9FJB4-F1
#
_cell.length_a   1.000
_cell.length_b   1.000
_cell.length_c   1.000
_cell.angle_alpha   90.00
_cell.angle_beta   90.00
_cell.angle_gamma   90.00
#
_symmetry.space_group_name_H-M   'P 1'
#
loop_
_entity.id
_entity.type
_entity.pdbx_description
1 polymer ?
#
loop_
_entity_poly.entity_id
_entity_poly.type
_entity_poly.pdbx_seq_one_letter_code
_entity_poly.pdbx_strand_id
1 'polypeptide(L)'
;MLPDKVVRGKAPWVERQHPDCAVLLFRAGSKPEIDYGRMSEALRLFDGLEWVGKANGLSKDHVVWDVIYRTVEQVQRHNPASGDQFIVNPWRMSPALSEGLYKELTVQEVVRRRRSAVDMDGVHVMGRDTFYQMLLHCLPSGEVGPGERQGPQSALPFRVLPWDAEVHAALFVHRVSGLPKGLYFLVRNEEHLDALRRVMRGDFEWMRPEGCPDGLPLYRLMKGDCQRLAMQISCFQEIASHGCFSLGMIARFEAVLQEKGEWMYPRLFWETGVLGQVLYLEAHAVGISATGIGCYFDDAVHEVLGLKDLEFQSLYHFTVGAPVLDKRIMSLPAYPGPGIDA
;
A
#
# COMPACT_ATOMS: atom_id res chain seq x y z
N MET A 1 2.95 32.33 11.17
CA MET A 1 1.60 32.30 10.59
C MET A 1 1.71 31.76 9.18
N LEU A 2 0.99 30.70 8.87
CA LEU A 2 0.84 30.21 7.50
C LEU A 2 0.01 31.24 6.70
N PRO A 3 0.34 31.51 5.43
CA PRO A 3 -0.46 32.40 4.60
C PRO A 3 -1.84 31.78 4.33
N ASP A 4 -2.90 32.62 4.26
CA ASP A 4 -4.28 32.15 4.06
C ASP A 4 -4.62 31.79 2.60
N LYS A 5 -3.64 31.88 1.70
CA LYS A 5 -3.75 31.52 0.28
C LYS A 5 -2.43 30.95 -0.20
N VAL A 6 -2.44 30.27 -1.35
CA VAL A 6 -1.22 29.81 -2.02
C VAL A 6 -0.34 31.00 -2.36
N VAL A 7 0.87 31.03 -1.80
CA VAL A 7 1.87 32.09 -2.04
C VAL A 7 3.13 31.48 -2.62
N ARG A 8 3.74 32.19 -3.58
CA ARG A 8 5.07 31.86 -4.10
C ARG A 8 6.11 32.83 -3.54
N GLY A 9 7.23 32.31 -3.06
CA GLY A 9 8.37 33.11 -2.62
C GLY A 9 9.36 32.30 -1.79
N LYS A 10 10.29 32.98 -1.13
CA LYS A 10 11.23 32.32 -0.23
C LYS A 10 10.53 31.86 1.04
N ALA A 11 10.48 30.55 1.24
CA ALA A 11 9.94 29.94 2.44
C ALA A 11 10.84 28.78 2.90
N PRO A 12 12.11 29.00 3.27
CA PRO A 12 13.07 27.93 3.56
C PRO A 12 12.63 26.99 4.71
N TRP A 13 11.72 27.44 5.58
CA TRP A 13 11.13 26.62 6.64
C TRP A 13 10.31 25.44 6.10
N VAL A 14 9.82 25.49 4.85
CA VAL A 14 9.11 24.36 4.22
C VAL A 14 10.03 23.20 3.89
N GLU A 15 11.33 23.44 3.84
CA GLU A 15 12.37 22.41 3.62
C GLU A 15 12.87 21.81 4.95
N ARG A 16 12.23 22.16 6.07
CA ARG A 16 12.58 21.60 7.38
C ARG A 16 12.47 20.08 7.31
N GLN A 17 13.55 19.42 7.67
CA GLN A 17 13.59 17.97 7.82
C GLN A 17 13.05 17.57 9.19
N HIS A 18 12.38 16.44 9.21
CA HIS A 18 11.90 15.80 10.43
C HIS A 18 12.53 14.41 10.51
N PRO A 19 12.86 13.91 11.72
CA PRO A 19 13.26 12.51 11.87
C PRO A 19 12.16 11.61 11.30
N ASP A 20 12.49 10.80 10.30
CA ASP A 20 11.51 10.01 9.56
C ASP A 20 11.22 8.67 10.25
N CYS A 21 12.28 7.95 10.66
CA CYS A 21 12.17 6.66 11.32
C CYS A 21 13.27 6.45 12.35
N ALA A 22 12.91 5.86 13.49
CA ALA A 22 13.85 5.28 14.44
C ALA A 22 13.72 3.75 14.37
N VAL A 23 14.84 3.06 14.14
CA VAL A 23 14.87 1.60 14.06
C VAL A 23 15.38 1.03 15.38
N LEU A 24 14.52 0.27 16.06
CA LEU A 24 14.90 -0.50 17.23
C LEU A 24 15.39 -1.88 16.81
N LEU A 25 16.61 -2.21 17.19
CA LEU A 25 17.22 -3.52 16.91
C LEU A 25 17.16 -4.39 18.15
N PHE A 26 16.54 -5.56 17.99
CA PHE A 26 16.45 -6.58 19.03
C PHE A 26 17.33 -7.77 18.65
N ARG A 27 17.91 -8.43 19.66
CA ARG A 27 18.68 -9.66 19.43
C ARG A 27 17.73 -10.75 18.91
N ALA A 28 18.18 -11.50 17.90
CA ALA A 28 17.42 -12.64 17.38
C ALA A 28 17.03 -13.61 18.51
N GLY A 29 15.76 -14.02 18.53
CA GLY A 29 15.18 -14.88 19.57
C GLY A 29 14.66 -14.17 20.82
N SER A 30 14.87 -12.86 20.97
CA SER A 30 14.20 -12.06 22.01
C SER A 30 12.74 -11.77 21.62
N LYS A 31 11.87 -11.61 22.63
CA LYS A 31 10.51 -11.09 22.42
C LYS A 31 10.59 -9.57 22.42
N PRO A 32 10.35 -8.89 21.27
CA PRO A 32 10.36 -7.44 21.25
C PRO A 32 9.15 -6.93 22.03
N GLU A 33 9.40 -6.11 23.04
CA GLU A 33 8.39 -5.38 23.78
C GLU A 33 8.72 -3.90 23.66
N ILE A 34 7.74 -3.12 23.19
CA ILE A 34 7.92 -1.69 22.93
C ILE A 34 7.03 -0.89 23.88
N ASP A 35 7.70 -0.12 24.74
CA ASP A 35 7.08 0.88 25.62
C ASP A 35 7.24 2.27 24.97
N TYR A 36 6.15 2.83 24.45
CA TYR A 36 6.19 4.11 23.75
C TYR A 36 6.53 5.29 24.67
N GLY A 37 6.20 5.20 25.97
CA GLY A 37 6.54 6.22 26.96
C GLY A 37 8.04 6.30 27.17
N ARG A 38 8.67 5.15 27.46
CA ARG A 38 10.14 5.06 27.60
C ARG A 38 10.87 5.45 26.32
N MET A 39 10.36 5.06 25.16
CA MET A 39 10.91 5.50 23.87
C MET A 39 10.84 7.01 23.69
N SER A 40 9.68 7.62 24.00
CA SER A 40 9.50 9.06 23.89
C SER A 40 10.49 9.81 24.79
N GLU A 41 10.69 9.34 26.03
CA GLU A 41 11.69 9.89 26.95
C GLU A 41 13.12 9.76 26.40
N ALA A 42 13.48 8.60 25.83
CA ALA A 42 14.81 8.40 25.25
C ALA A 42 15.04 9.30 24.03
N LEU A 43 14.03 9.48 23.18
CA LEU A 43 14.11 10.36 22.00
C LEU A 43 14.20 11.84 22.39
N ARG A 44 13.63 12.28 23.52
CA ARG A 44 13.81 13.66 24.03
C ARG A 44 15.27 13.98 24.37
N LEU A 45 16.10 12.98 24.65
CA LEU A 45 17.54 13.20 24.83
C LEU A 45 18.20 13.71 23.54
N PHE A 46 17.58 13.48 22.37
CA PHE A 46 18.12 13.92 21.09
C PHE A 46 18.00 15.44 20.91
N ASP A 47 17.10 16.10 21.64
CA ASP A 47 16.96 17.57 21.63
C ASP A 47 18.24 18.26 22.15
N GLY A 48 19.06 17.54 22.92
CA GLY A 48 20.35 18.02 23.41
C GLY A 48 21.55 17.67 22.51
N LEU A 49 21.34 16.97 21.39
CA LEU A 49 22.42 16.63 20.46
C LEU A 49 22.81 17.84 19.60
N GLU A 50 24.11 18.04 19.41
CA GLU A 50 24.60 19.04 18.46
C GLU A 50 24.48 18.53 17.03
N TRP A 51 23.76 19.27 16.20
CA TRP A 51 23.67 18.97 14.77
C TRP A 51 25.01 19.27 14.07
N VAL A 52 25.58 18.26 13.41
CA VAL A 52 26.80 18.40 12.61
C VAL A 52 26.45 18.40 11.12
N GLY A 53 26.84 19.45 10.42
CA GLY A 53 26.65 19.60 8.98
C GLY A 53 25.76 20.79 8.60
N LYS A 54 25.63 21.04 7.31
CA LYS A 54 24.80 22.12 6.75
C LYS A 54 23.71 21.52 5.87
N ALA A 55 22.45 21.80 6.20
CA ALA A 55 21.34 21.41 5.34
C ALA A 55 21.46 22.09 3.97
N ASN A 56 21.25 21.31 2.90
CA ASN A 56 21.18 21.84 1.55
C ASN A 56 19.82 22.50 1.33
N GLY A 57 19.81 23.64 0.63
CA GLY A 57 18.55 24.19 0.11
C GLY A 57 18.07 23.35 -1.07
N LEU A 58 16.80 22.91 -1.04
CA LEU A 58 16.22 22.09 -2.11
C LEU A 58 15.76 22.93 -3.30
N SER A 59 15.33 24.16 -3.06
CA SER A 59 14.80 25.05 -4.09
C SER A 59 15.10 26.52 -3.82
N LYS A 60 15.20 27.31 -4.89
CA LYS A 60 15.42 28.77 -4.81
C LYS A 60 14.16 29.52 -4.35
N ASP A 61 13.00 29.01 -4.71
CA ASP A 61 11.67 29.53 -4.40
C ASP A 61 10.73 28.38 -4.04
N HIS A 62 9.68 28.70 -3.28
CA HIS A 62 8.72 27.75 -2.76
C HIS A 62 7.30 28.16 -3.15
N VAL A 63 6.44 27.16 -3.34
CA VAL A 63 4.98 27.36 -3.42
C VAL A 63 4.39 26.78 -2.14
N VAL A 64 3.82 27.66 -1.31
CA VAL A 64 3.27 27.28 -0.02
C VAL A 64 1.80 26.96 -0.20
N TRP A 65 1.46 25.68 -0.10
CA TRP A 65 0.08 25.20 -0.02
C TRP A 65 -0.30 25.09 1.45
N ASP A 66 -1.02 26.07 1.97
CA ASP A 66 -1.31 26.20 3.40
C ASP A 66 -2.03 24.96 3.95
N VAL A 67 -2.93 24.37 3.16
CA VAL A 67 -3.62 23.12 3.50
C VAL A 67 -2.67 21.99 3.88
N ILE A 68 -1.52 21.85 3.21
CA ILE A 68 -0.55 20.78 3.51
C ILE A 68 -0.03 20.96 4.93
N TYR A 69 0.39 22.18 5.28
CA TYR A 69 1.00 22.44 6.59
C TYR A 69 -0.04 22.43 7.72
N ARG A 70 -1.24 22.96 7.47
CA ARG A 70 -2.36 22.86 8.44
C ARG A 70 -2.71 21.39 8.69
N THR A 71 -2.83 20.58 7.64
CA THR A 71 -3.10 19.14 7.79
C THR A 71 -1.99 18.44 8.55
N VAL A 72 -0.71 18.71 8.23
CA VAL A 72 0.43 18.13 8.96
C VAL A 72 0.39 18.43 10.45
N GLU A 73 0.02 19.66 10.85
CA GLU A 73 -0.16 20.02 12.27
C GLU A 73 -1.32 19.26 12.93
N GLN A 74 -2.45 19.08 12.23
CA GLN A 74 -3.60 18.36 12.76
C GLN A 74 -3.35 16.86 12.91
N VAL A 75 -2.65 16.23 11.97
CA VAL A 75 -2.43 14.77 11.95
C VAL A 75 -1.20 14.33 12.74
N GLN A 76 -0.62 15.20 13.57
CA GLN A 76 0.48 14.82 14.45
C GLN A 76 -0.04 13.82 15.47
N ARG A 77 0.64 12.67 15.59
CA ARG A 77 0.30 11.70 16.63
C ARG A 77 0.51 12.36 18.00
N HIS A 78 -0.54 12.37 18.80
CA HIS A 78 -0.50 12.82 20.18
C HIS A 78 0.53 12.02 21.00
N ASN A 79 1.00 12.61 22.11
CA ASN A 79 1.90 11.91 23.03
C ASN A 79 1.27 10.59 23.45
N PRO A 80 2.02 9.46 23.41
CA PRO A 80 1.51 8.18 23.86
C PRO A 80 1.01 8.29 25.30
N ALA A 81 -0.13 7.68 25.59
CA ALA A 81 -0.64 7.61 26.95
C ALA A 81 0.31 6.73 27.80
N SER A 82 0.31 6.98 29.12
CA SER A 82 1.09 6.17 30.05
C SER A 82 0.59 4.71 30.00
N GLY A 83 1.45 3.79 29.59
CA GLY A 83 1.09 2.37 29.42
C GLY A 83 0.70 1.97 27.99
N ASP A 84 0.78 2.87 27.01
CA ASP A 84 0.66 2.50 25.60
C ASP A 84 1.81 1.56 25.22
N GLN A 85 1.46 0.29 25.03
CA GLN A 85 2.38 -0.77 24.61
C GLN A 85 2.04 -1.26 23.22
N PHE A 86 3.07 -1.61 22.46
CA PHE A 86 2.91 -2.35 21.22
C PHE A 86 3.47 -3.76 21.38
N ILE A 87 2.59 -4.73 21.15
CA ILE A 87 2.95 -6.14 21.08
C ILE A 87 2.85 -6.55 19.62
N VAL A 88 3.97 -7.05 19.09
CA VAL A 88 3.98 -7.60 17.74
C VAL A 88 3.20 -8.93 17.75
N ASN A 89 2.12 -9.01 16.98
CA ASN A 89 1.36 -10.25 16.82
C ASN A 89 2.28 -11.42 16.41
N PRO A 90 1.99 -12.67 16.83
CA PRO A 90 2.73 -13.83 16.35
C PRO A 90 2.72 -13.91 14.83
N TRP A 91 3.86 -14.24 14.23
CA TRP A 91 3.93 -14.41 12.79
C TRP A 91 3.08 -15.62 12.36
N ARG A 92 2.27 -15.41 11.31
CA ARG A 92 1.50 -16.45 10.65
C ARG A 92 1.78 -16.43 9.15
N MET A 93 1.98 -17.62 8.58
CA MET A 93 2.17 -17.83 7.14
C MET A 93 0.96 -18.54 6.58
N SER A 94 0.51 -18.20 5.38
CA SER A 94 -0.59 -18.93 4.74
C SER A 94 -0.08 -20.25 4.14
N PRO A 95 -0.66 -21.42 4.49
CA PRO A 95 -0.24 -22.72 3.94
C PRO A 95 -0.66 -22.91 2.48
N ALA A 96 -1.57 -22.07 1.98
CA ALA A 96 -2.01 -22.09 0.58
C ALA A 96 -0.98 -21.49 -0.39
N LEU A 97 0.14 -20.96 0.12
CA LEU A 97 1.22 -20.40 -0.69
C LEU A 97 2.09 -21.51 -1.27
N SER A 98 2.40 -21.42 -2.57
CA SER A 98 3.24 -22.36 -3.29
C SER A 98 4.53 -21.71 -3.77
N GLU A 99 5.68 -22.22 -3.32
CA GLU A 99 6.99 -21.77 -3.81
C GLU A 99 7.19 -22.07 -5.30
N GLY A 100 6.54 -23.11 -5.83
CA GLY A 100 6.72 -23.57 -7.22
C GLY A 100 6.22 -22.60 -8.30
N LEU A 101 5.46 -21.56 -7.92
CA LEU A 101 4.99 -20.52 -8.85
C LEU A 101 6.00 -19.37 -9.01
N TYR A 102 7.01 -19.28 -8.13
CA TYR A 102 8.03 -18.26 -8.20
C TYR A 102 9.23 -18.72 -9.01
N LYS A 103 9.97 -17.75 -9.57
CA LYS A 103 11.31 -17.99 -10.05
C LYS A 103 12.22 -18.31 -8.87
N GLU A 104 13.28 -19.08 -9.10
CA GLU A 104 14.33 -19.34 -8.12
C GLU A 104 15.14 -18.06 -7.84
N LEU A 105 14.54 -17.14 -7.08
CA LEU A 105 15.11 -15.87 -6.67
C LEU A 105 15.04 -15.76 -5.16
N THR A 106 16.13 -15.29 -4.57
CA THR A 106 16.12 -14.91 -3.15
C THR A 106 15.36 -13.61 -2.94
N VAL A 107 14.82 -13.39 -1.74
CA VAL A 107 14.20 -12.10 -1.36
C VAL A 107 15.14 -10.92 -1.60
N GLN A 108 16.44 -11.10 -1.32
CA GLN A 108 17.45 -10.07 -1.56
C GLN A 108 17.56 -9.71 -3.04
N GLU A 109 17.54 -10.70 -3.93
CA GLU A 109 17.58 -10.45 -5.37
C GLU A 109 16.32 -9.75 -5.85
N VAL A 110 15.14 -10.20 -5.40
CA VAL A 110 13.87 -9.57 -5.75
C VAL A 110 13.88 -8.10 -5.34
N VAL A 111 14.23 -7.80 -4.08
CA VAL A 111 14.28 -6.43 -3.56
C VAL A 111 15.27 -5.55 -4.33
N ARG A 112 16.47 -6.06 -4.65
CA ARG A 112 17.51 -5.27 -5.34
C ARG A 112 17.22 -5.07 -6.83
N ARG A 113 16.52 -6.02 -7.47
CA ARG A 113 16.21 -5.99 -8.91
C ARG A 113 14.85 -5.35 -9.22
N ARG A 114 13.93 -5.29 -8.26
CA ARG A 114 12.61 -4.64 -8.43
C ARG A 114 12.77 -3.22 -8.96
N ARG A 115 12.08 -2.91 -10.04
CA ARG A 115 11.93 -1.59 -10.65
C ARG A 115 10.46 -1.35 -10.98
N SER A 116 10.10 -0.08 -11.06
CA SER A 116 8.76 0.32 -11.47
C SER A 116 8.62 0.23 -12.98
N ALA A 117 7.57 -0.44 -13.45
CA ALA A 117 7.24 -0.42 -14.87
C ALA A 117 6.86 1.00 -15.28
N VAL A 118 7.35 1.42 -16.45
CA VAL A 118 6.99 2.69 -17.08
C VAL A 118 5.85 2.51 -18.10
N ASP A 119 5.66 1.28 -18.58
CA ASP A 119 4.57 0.87 -19.47
C ASP A 119 4.38 -0.66 -19.38
N MET A 120 3.22 -1.17 -19.82
CA MET A 120 2.87 -2.60 -19.85
C MET A 120 2.57 -3.05 -21.28
N ASP A 121 2.88 -4.31 -21.60
CA ASP A 121 2.82 -4.82 -22.99
C ASP A 121 1.41 -4.97 -23.57
N GLY A 122 0.36 -4.93 -22.74
CA GLY A 122 -1.04 -5.03 -23.17
C GLY A 122 -1.47 -6.42 -23.64
N VAL A 123 -0.61 -7.44 -23.57
CA VAL A 123 -0.87 -8.76 -24.16
C VAL A 123 -0.56 -9.93 -23.22
N HIS A 124 0.30 -9.75 -22.21
CA HIS A 124 0.62 -10.81 -21.28
C HIS A 124 -0.61 -11.26 -20.48
N VAL A 125 -0.76 -12.58 -20.32
CA VAL A 125 -1.85 -13.20 -19.57
C VAL A 125 -1.27 -13.93 -18.36
N MET A 126 -1.67 -13.52 -17.17
CA MET A 126 -1.28 -14.15 -15.90
C MET A 126 -2.14 -15.40 -15.64
N GLY A 127 -1.55 -16.44 -15.04
CA GLY A 127 -2.31 -17.60 -14.56
C GLY A 127 -3.19 -17.26 -13.35
N ARG A 128 -4.40 -17.84 -13.26
CA ARG A 128 -5.29 -17.70 -12.09
C ARG A 128 -4.59 -17.98 -10.76
N ASP A 129 -3.82 -19.06 -10.69
CA ASP A 129 -3.21 -19.49 -9.44
C ASP A 129 -2.12 -18.51 -8.99
N THR A 130 -1.36 -17.96 -9.95
CA THR A 130 -0.42 -16.85 -9.71
C THR A 130 -1.16 -15.61 -9.19
N PHE A 131 -2.30 -15.25 -9.80
CA PHE A 131 -3.11 -14.12 -9.35
C PHE A 131 -3.59 -14.31 -7.90
N TYR A 132 -4.15 -15.47 -7.57
CA TYR A 132 -4.58 -15.76 -6.19
C TYR A 132 -3.44 -15.78 -5.19
N GLN A 133 -2.27 -16.31 -5.57
CA GLN A 133 -1.10 -16.30 -4.71
C GLN A 133 -0.65 -14.88 -4.36
N MET A 134 -0.59 -13.98 -5.35
CA MET A 134 -0.29 -12.57 -5.09
C MET A 134 -1.27 -11.93 -4.10
N LEU A 135 -2.57 -12.22 -4.26
CA LEU A 135 -3.59 -11.67 -3.37
C LEU A 135 -3.58 -12.29 -1.97
N LEU A 136 -3.20 -13.56 -1.83
CA LEU A 136 -2.95 -14.18 -0.53
C LEU A 136 -1.81 -13.48 0.23
N HIS A 137 -0.73 -13.11 -0.47
CA HIS A 137 0.34 -12.30 0.12
C HIS A 137 -0.09 -10.88 0.50
N CYS A 138 -1.18 -10.37 -0.10
CA CYS A 138 -1.76 -9.08 0.26
C CYS A 138 -2.62 -9.13 1.54
N LEU A 139 -2.91 -10.32 2.08
CA LEU A 139 -3.73 -10.45 3.29
C LEU A 139 -2.93 -10.16 4.57
N PRO A 140 -3.55 -9.49 5.54
CA PRO A 140 -2.87 -9.04 6.74
C PRO A 140 -2.56 -10.17 7.73
N SER A 141 -3.39 -11.21 7.78
CA SER A 141 -3.39 -12.18 8.89
C SER A 141 -2.64 -13.47 8.59
N GLY A 142 -2.30 -13.73 7.32
CA GLY A 142 -1.73 -15.02 6.91
C GLY A 142 -2.78 -16.13 6.98
N GLU A 143 -2.42 -17.29 7.51
CA GLU A 143 -3.39 -18.34 7.83
C GLU A 143 -4.32 -17.90 8.95
N VAL A 144 -5.63 -18.08 8.72
CA VAL A 144 -6.68 -17.89 9.71
C VAL A 144 -7.22 -19.26 10.10
N GLY A 145 -7.26 -19.54 11.40
CA GLY A 145 -7.82 -20.77 11.94
C GLY A 145 -9.35 -20.81 11.86
N PRO A 146 -9.98 -21.93 12.24
CA PRO A 146 -11.43 -22.05 12.24
C PRO A 146 -12.10 -20.97 13.11
N GLY A 147 -12.95 -20.14 12.50
CA GLY A 147 -13.66 -19.05 13.18
C GLY A 147 -12.87 -17.75 13.33
N GLU A 148 -11.58 -17.74 12.98
CA GLU A 148 -10.81 -16.51 12.83
C GLU A 148 -11.08 -15.87 11.46
N ARG A 149 -10.87 -14.55 11.37
CA ARG A 149 -11.14 -13.75 10.17
C ARG A 149 -9.89 -13.00 9.76
N GLN A 150 -9.78 -12.69 8.47
CA GLN A 150 -8.78 -11.75 7.99
C GLN A 150 -9.04 -10.37 8.61
N GLY A 151 -7.97 -9.68 8.99
CA GLY A 151 -8.02 -8.33 9.56
C GLY A 151 -6.75 -8.01 10.36
N PRO A 152 -6.42 -8.78 11.42
CA PRO A 152 -5.24 -8.55 12.23
C PRO A 152 -3.93 -8.68 11.47
N GLN A 153 -2.97 -7.78 11.73
CA GLN A 153 -1.66 -7.77 11.07
C GLN A 153 -0.72 -8.81 11.69
N SER A 154 -0.67 -10.00 11.11
CA SER A 154 0.15 -11.14 11.57
C SER A 154 1.08 -11.69 10.49
N ALA A 155 0.80 -11.43 9.22
CA ALA A 155 1.65 -11.79 8.08
C ALA A 155 2.77 -10.77 7.86
N LEU A 156 3.86 -11.21 7.22
CA LEU A 156 4.89 -10.29 6.75
C LEU A 156 4.47 -9.68 5.40
N PRO A 157 4.78 -8.40 5.14
CA PRO A 157 5.43 -7.45 6.04
C PRO A 157 4.46 -6.73 6.99
N PHE A 158 3.15 -6.97 6.90
CA PHE A 158 2.15 -6.14 7.58
C PHE A 158 2.20 -6.14 9.11
N ARG A 159 2.72 -7.20 9.73
CA ARG A 159 2.91 -7.35 11.19
C ARG A 159 3.67 -6.20 11.88
N VAL A 160 4.32 -5.32 11.12
CA VAL A 160 4.93 -4.09 11.62
C VAL A 160 3.93 -2.96 11.90
N LEU A 161 2.69 -3.08 11.39
CA LEU A 161 1.63 -2.09 11.55
C LEU A 161 0.83 -2.39 12.84
N PRO A 162 0.77 -1.46 13.81
CA PRO A 162 0.12 -1.67 15.10
C PRO A 162 -1.41 -1.47 15.08
N TRP A 163 -2.07 -1.63 13.93
CA TRP A 163 -3.52 -1.53 13.76
C TRP A 163 -4.00 -2.60 12.79
N ASP A 164 -5.24 -3.08 12.95
CA ASP A 164 -5.86 -4.03 12.02
C ASP A 164 -6.02 -3.44 10.62
N ALA A 165 -6.14 -4.25 9.59
CA ALA A 165 -6.19 -3.76 8.22
C ALA A 165 -7.41 -2.84 7.98
N GLU A 166 -7.13 -1.62 7.53
CA GLU A 166 -8.16 -0.61 7.20
C GLU A 166 -8.26 -0.40 5.68
N VAL A 167 -7.32 -0.94 4.91
CA VAL A 167 -7.25 -0.78 3.45
C VAL A 167 -7.67 -2.05 2.74
N HIS A 168 -8.59 -1.94 1.79
CA HIS A 168 -9.06 -2.99 0.89
C HIS A 168 -8.61 -2.71 -0.55
N ALA A 169 -8.92 -3.59 -1.50
CA ALA A 169 -8.58 -3.35 -2.91
C ALA A 169 -9.75 -3.66 -3.85
N ALA A 170 -10.15 -2.67 -4.66
CA ALA A 170 -11.01 -2.86 -5.82
C ALA A 170 -10.14 -3.17 -7.03
N LEU A 171 -10.27 -4.36 -7.62
CA LEU A 171 -9.41 -4.86 -8.70
C LEU A 171 -10.14 -4.86 -10.04
N PHE A 172 -9.53 -4.25 -11.05
CA PHE A 172 -9.93 -4.33 -12.44
C PHE A 172 -9.10 -5.43 -13.11
N VAL A 173 -9.71 -6.61 -13.29
CA VAL A 173 -9.07 -7.81 -13.83
C VAL A 173 -9.21 -7.82 -15.35
N HIS A 174 -8.08 -7.78 -16.07
CA HIS A 174 -8.05 -7.63 -17.53
C HIS A 174 -7.59 -8.89 -18.26
N ARG A 175 -6.53 -9.55 -17.78
CA ARG A 175 -5.84 -10.66 -18.45
C ARG A 175 -5.35 -11.71 -17.45
N VAL A 176 -6.30 -12.36 -16.78
CA VAL A 176 -6.02 -13.51 -15.92
C VAL A 176 -6.71 -14.74 -16.49
N SER A 177 -5.93 -15.73 -16.94
CA SER A 177 -6.48 -16.95 -17.54
C SER A 177 -7.30 -17.73 -16.52
N GLY A 178 -8.44 -18.28 -16.94
CA GLY A 178 -9.36 -18.98 -16.04
C GLY A 178 -10.21 -18.07 -15.15
N LEU A 179 -10.12 -16.74 -15.30
CA LEU A 179 -11.03 -15.79 -14.68
C LEU A 179 -11.70 -14.88 -15.71
N PRO A 180 -13.00 -14.60 -15.59
CA PRO A 180 -13.65 -13.56 -16.38
C PRO A 180 -12.99 -12.20 -16.17
N LYS A 181 -12.90 -11.39 -17.23
CA LYS A 181 -12.60 -9.96 -17.05
C LYS A 181 -13.69 -9.30 -16.22
N GLY A 182 -13.33 -8.33 -15.39
CA GLY A 182 -14.32 -7.59 -14.62
C GLY A 182 -13.76 -6.85 -13.42
N LEU A 183 -14.70 -6.38 -12.60
CA LEU A 183 -14.43 -5.73 -11.33
C LEU A 183 -14.52 -6.76 -10.20
N TYR A 184 -13.50 -6.80 -9.36
CA TYR A 184 -13.37 -7.67 -8.20
C TYR A 184 -13.03 -6.83 -6.98
N PHE A 185 -13.16 -7.40 -5.79
CA PHE A 185 -12.88 -6.73 -4.52
C PHE A 185 -12.23 -7.70 -3.53
N LEU A 186 -11.04 -7.35 -3.06
CA LEU A 186 -10.31 -8.06 -2.01
C LEU A 186 -10.61 -7.39 -0.67
N VAL A 187 -11.31 -8.12 0.21
CA VAL A 187 -11.67 -7.65 1.54
C VAL A 187 -10.59 -8.08 2.54
N ARG A 188 -9.60 -7.21 2.77
CA ARG A 188 -8.49 -7.52 3.68
C ARG A 188 -8.87 -7.62 5.17
N ASN A 189 -9.98 -7.00 5.58
CA ASN A 189 -10.58 -7.16 6.90
C ASN A 189 -12.05 -7.54 6.75
N GLU A 190 -12.40 -8.77 7.12
CA GLU A 190 -13.74 -9.33 6.92
C GLU A 190 -14.79 -8.71 7.84
N GLU A 191 -14.41 -8.04 8.93
CA GLU A 191 -15.35 -7.28 9.76
C GLU A 191 -15.96 -6.10 8.99
N HIS A 192 -15.28 -5.61 7.95
CA HIS A 192 -15.76 -4.49 7.12
C HIS A 192 -16.68 -4.96 5.98
N LEU A 193 -16.86 -6.27 5.77
CA LEU A 193 -17.58 -6.80 4.60
C LEU A 193 -19.03 -6.31 4.52
N ASP A 194 -19.76 -6.37 5.64
CA ASP A 194 -21.18 -5.96 5.67
C ASP A 194 -21.33 -4.45 5.43
N ALA A 195 -20.38 -3.66 5.96
CA ALA A 195 -20.34 -2.22 5.70
C ALA A 195 -20.08 -1.92 4.23
N LEU A 196 -19.07 -2.56 3.62
CA LEU A 196 -18.75 -2.44 2.20
C LEU A 196 -19.95 -2.80 1.32
N ARG A 197 -20.65 -3.91 1.60
CA ARG A 197 -21.85 -4.33 0.86
C ARG A 197 -22.99 -3.33 0.92
N ARG A 198 -23.13 -2.64 2.06
CA ARG A 198 -24.17 -1.65 2.29
C ARG A 198 -23.91 -0.34 1.56
N VAL A 199 -22.66 0.14 1.54
CA VAL A 199 -22.31 1.46 0.95
C VAL A 199 -22.00 1.39 -0.54
N MET A 200 -21.53 0.24 -1.03
CA MET A 200 -21.23 0.05 -2.45
C MET A 200 -22.52 -0.19 -3.26
N ARG A 201 -22.41 -0.14 -4.59
CA ARG A 201 -23.58 -0.33 -5.47
C ARG A 201 -24.31 -1.65 -5.17
N GLY A 202 -25.63 -1.55 -5.04
CA GLY A 202 -26.50 -2.71 -4.74
C GLY A 202 -26.66 -3.71 -5.88
N ASP A 203 -26.21 -3.38 -7.10
CA ASP A 203 -26.21 -4.29 -8.26
C ASP A 203 -24.93 -5.15 -8.35
N PHE A 204 -23.98 -5.01 -7.42
CA PHE A 204 -22.80 -5.86 -7.37
C PHE A 204 -23.11 -7.28 -6.92
N GLU A 205 -22.48 -8.25 -7.58
CA GLU A 205 -22.76 -9.67 -7.39
C GLU A 205 -22.19 -10.27 -6.11
N TRP A 206 -21.09 -9.71 -5.59
CA TRP A 206 -20.36 -10.21 -4.41
C TRP A 206 -20.11 -11.74 -4.44
N MET A 207 -19.77 -12.28 -5.61
CA MET A 207 -19.63 -13.72 -5.84
C MET A 207 -18.18 -14.18 -5.66
N ARG A 208 -17.93 -15.24 -4.89
CA ARG A 208 -16.59 -15.84 -4.83
C ARG A 208 -16.18 -16.36 -6.22
N PRO A 209 -14.99 -15.97 -6.74
CA PRO A 209 -14.53 -16.46 -8.03
C PRO A 209 -14.23 -17.97 -8.03
N GLU A 210 -14.28 -18.58 -9.22
CA GLU A 210 -14.02 -20.01 -9.37
C GLU A 210 -12.57 -20.38 -8.99
N GLY A 211 -12.41 -21.46 -8.23
CA GLY A 211 -11.10 -21.92 -7.76
C GLY A 211 -10.43 -20.99 -6.75
N CYS A 212 -11.15 -19.99 -6.22
CA CYS A 212 -10.63 -19.09 -5.20
C CYS A 212 -10.34 -19.88 -3.91
N PRO A 213 -9.13 -19.75 -3.32
CA PRO A 213 -8.80 -20.40 -2.05
C PRO A 213 -9.75 -20.00 -0.92
N ASP A 214 -10.06 -20.93 -0.01
CA ASP A 214 -11.05 -20.70 1.07
C ASP A 214 -10.67 -19.53 1.98
N GLY A 215 -9.37 -19.36 2.28
CA GLY A 215 -8.85 -18.25 3.10
C GLY A 215 -8.68 -16.92 2.36
N LEU A 216 -9.06 -16.82 1.08
CA LEU A 216 -8.97 -15.60 0.28
C LEU A 216 -10.36 -14.93 0.15
N PRO A 217 -10.65 -13.85 0.90
CA PRO A 217 -11.89 -13.08 0.83
C PRO A 217 -11.93 -12.16 -0.41
N LEU A 218 -11.93 -12.80 -1.59
CA LEU A 218 -12.04 -12.15 -2.89
C LEU A 218 -13.43 -12.37 -3.47
N TYR A 219 -14.03 -11.30 -3.99
CA TYR A 219 -15.36 -11.32 -4.58
C TYR A 219 -15.35 -10.66 -5.95
N ARG A 220 -15.96 -11.30 -6.95
CA ARG A 220 -16.29 -10.66 -8.22
C ARG A 220 -17.54 -9.82 -8.04
N LEU A 221 -17.45 -8.53 -8.37
CA LEU A 221 -18.54 -7.58 -8.29
C LEU A 221 -19.32 -7.49 -9.60
N MET A 222 -18.62 -7.52 -10.74
CA MET A 222 -19.23 -7.39 -12.06
C MET A 222 -18.34 -8.05 -13.13
N LYS A 223 -18.94 -8.69 -14.13
CA LYS A 223 -18.25 -9.12 -15.36
C LYS A 223 -18.23 -8.00 -16.39
N GLY A 224 -17.13 -7.88 -17.14
CA GLY A 224 -17.03 -6.94 -18.24
C GLY A 224 -15.59 -6.56 -18.55
N ASP A 225 -15.36 -6.00 -19.73
CA ASP A 225 -14.05 -5.43 -20.05
C ASP A 225 -13.91 -4.04 -19.39
N CYS A 226 -13.15 -3.99 -18.30
CA CYS A 226 -12.92 -2.76 -17.54
C CYS A 226 -11.64 -2.02 -17.94
N GLN A 227 -10.95 -2.41 -19.03
CA GLN A 227 -9.66 -1.81 -19.41
C GLN A 227 -9.78 -0.29 -19.62
N ARG A 228 -10.75 0.15 -20.42
CA ARG A 228 -10.96 1.59 -20.68
C ARG A 228 -11.34 2.34 -19.41
N LEU A 229 -12.19 1.75 -18.58
CA LEU A 229 -12.61 2.34 -17.30
C LEU A 229 -11.41 2.54 -16.38
N ALA A 230 -10.58 1.50 -16.20
CA ALA A 230 -9.40 1.54 -15.35
C ALA A 230 -8.39 2.62 -15.78
N MET A 231 -8.18 2.80 -17.09
CA MET A 231 -7.40 3.90 -17.64
C MET A 231 -8.02 5.25 -17.30
N GLN A 232 -9.32 5.44 -17.56
CA GLN A 232 -10.00 6.71 -17.36
C GLN A 232 -9.93 7.18 -15.91
N ILE A 233 -10.29 6.32 -14.95
CA ILE A 233 -10.26 6.67 -13.52
C ILE A 233 -8.84 6.89 -13.00
N SER A 234 -7.82 6.34 -13.66
CA SER A 234 -6.41 6.49 -13.30
C SER A 234 -5.75 7.66 -14.05
N CYS A 235 -6.41 8.82 -14.14
CA CYS A 235 -5.94 10.00 -14.89
C CYS A 235 -5.60 9.72 -16.36
N PHE A 236 -6.38 8.87 -17.05
CA PHE A 236 -6.14 8.46 -18.45
C PHE A 236 -4.79 7.77 -18.69
N GLN A 237 -4.16 7.20 -17.65
CA GLN A 237 -2.89 6.51 -17.78
C GLN A 237 -3.10 5.10 -18.35
N GLU A 238 -2.62 4.86 -19.58
CA GLU A 238 -2.79 3.58 -20.31
C GLU A 238 -2.30 2.36 -19.53
N ILE A 239 -1.28 2.55 -18.69
CA ILE A 239 -0.66 1.50 -17.86
C ILE A 239 -1.65 0.81 -16.90
N ALA A 240 -2.74 1.48 -16.52
CA ALA A 240 -3.82 0.87 -15.72
C ALA A 240 -4.68 -0.12 -16.53
N SER A 241 -4.65 -0.04 -17.86
CA SER A 241 -5.43 -0.91 -18.77
C SER A 241 -4.61 -2.00 -19.46
N HIS A 242 -3.30 -1.78 -19.60
CA HIS A 242 -2.38 -2.67 -20.30
C HIS A 242 -1.81 -3.80 -19.42
N GLY A 243 -1.95 -3.72 -18.10
CA GLY A 243 -1.56 -4.79 -17.18
C GLY A 243 -2.46 -6.03 -17.23
N CYS A 244 -2.09 -7.05 -16.44
CA CYS A 244 -2.94 -8.21 -16.16
C CYS A 244 -4.14 -7.81 -15.30
N PHE A 245 -3.89 -6.95 -14.31
CA PHE A 245 -4.91 -6.29 -13.52
C PHE A 245 -4.38 -4.95 -13.00
N SER A 246 -5.30 -4.07 -12.65
CA SER A 246 -5.02 -2.86 -11.87
C SER A 246 -5.95 -2.81 -10.66
N LEU A 247 -5.71 -1.90 -9.72
CA LEU A 247 -6.55 -1.76 -8.55
C LEU A 247 -6.53 -0.34 -7.98
N GLY A 248 -7.61 0.01 -7.30
CA GLY A 248 -7.69 1.12 -6.35
C GLY A 248 -7.74 0.60 -4.92
N MET A 249 -6.95 1.20 -4.02
CA MET A 249 -6.88 0.86 -2.60
C MET A 249 -7.89 1.71 -1.83
N ILE A 250 -8.87 1.05 -1.23
CA ILE A 250 -10.05 1.66 -0.62
C ILE A 250 -9.94 1.54 0.90
N ALA A 251 -9.79 2.66 1.60
CA ALA A 251 -9.63 2.69 3.05
C ALA A 251 -10.98 2.91 3.75
N ARG A 252 -11.22 2.21 4.86
CA ARG A 252 -12.22 2.60 5.87
C ARG A 252 -11.74 3.89 6.52
N PHE A 253 -12.37 5.01 6.19
CA PHE A 253 -11.75 6.33 6.34
C PHE A 253 -12.30 7.11 7.53
N GLU A 254 -13.53 7.63 7.47
CA GLU A 254 -14.06 8.48 8.54
C GLU A 254 -14.07 7.78 9.90
N ALA A 255 -14.53 6.53 9.93
CA ALA A 255 -14.64 5.77 11.17
C ALA A 255 -13.29 5.57 11.86
N VAL A 256 -12.22 5.22 11.12
CA VAL A 256 -10.90 5.01 11.75
C VAL A 256 -10.31 6.32 12.28
N LEU A 257 -10.54 7.45 11.60
CA LEU A 257 -10.09 8.77 12.07
C LEU A 257 -10.83 9.18 13.35
N GLN A 258 -12.12 8.86 13.47
CA GLN A 258 -12.90 9.12 14.69
C GLN A 258 -12.53 8.19 15.84
N GLU A 259 -12.30 6.90 15.56
CA GLU A 259 -12.03 5.87 16.57
C GLU A 259 -10.61 5.94 17.14
N LYS A 260 -9.61 6.13 16.26
CA LYS A 260 -8.19 6.09 16.63
C LYS A 260 -7.54 7.48 16.67
N GLY A 261 -8.14 8.46 16.02
CA GLY A 261 -7.64 9.84 15.90
C GLY A 261 -7.18 10.19 14.49
N GLU A 262 -7.17 11.49 14.18
CA GLU A 262 -6.81 12.07 12.88
C GLU A 262 -5.40 11.73 12.40
N TRP A 263 -4.47 11.42 13.32
CA TRP A 263 -3.13 10.91 13.01
C TRP A 263 -3.13 9.60 12.23
N MET A 264 -4.26 8.88 12.17
CA MET A 264 -4.42 7.70 11.30
C MET A 264 -4.45 8.07 9.81
N TYR A 265 -4.76 9.30 9.43
CA TYR A 265 -4.78 9.73 8.03
C TYR A 265 -3.48 9.37 7.28
N PRO A 266 -2.29 9.83 7.71
CA PRO A 266 -1.04 9.40 7.07
C PRO A 266 -0.75 7.90 7.24
N ARG A 267 -1.28 7.23 8.26
CA ARG A 267 -1.07 5.79 8.51
C ARG A 267 -1.82 4.91 7.51
N LEU A 268 -2.99 5.36 7.03
CA LEU A 268 -3.69 4.70 5.93
C LEU A 268 -2.82 4.67 4.66
N PHE A 269 -2.11 5.77 4.36
CA PHE A 269 -1.14 5.79 3.26
C PHE A 269 0.10 4.93 3.51
N TRP A 270 0.50 4.73 4.77
CA TRP A 270 1.53 3.74 5.08
C TRP A 270 1.07 2.33 4.75
N GLU A 271 -0.18 1.99 5.09
CA GLU A 271 -0.74 0.70 4.75
C GLU A 271 -0.88 0.48 3.23
N THR A 272 -1.30 1.51 2.47
CA THR A 272 -1.31 1.45 1.00
C THR A 272 0.11 1.26 0.44
N GLY A 273 1.11 1.92 1.02
CA GLY A 273 2.52 1.75 0.65
C GLY A 273 3.04 0.35 0.92
N VAL A 274 2.73 -0.24 2.08
CA VAL A 274 3.09 -1.63 2.40
C VAL A 274 2.42 -2.61 1.43
N LEU A 275 1.13 -2.44 1.14
CA LEU A 275 0.41 -3.25 0.16
C LEU A 275 1.00 -3.13 -1.25
N GLY A 276 1.33 -1.90 -1.68
CA GLY A 276 2.01 -1.66 -2.96
C GLY A 276 3.38 -2.32 -3.03
N GLN A 277 4.14 -2.31 -1.93
CA GLN A 277 5.44 -2.97 -1.86
C GLN A 277 5.32 -4.49 -1.98
N VAL A 278 4.30 -5.11 -1.36
CA VAL A 278 4.00 -6.54 -1.54
C VAL A 278 3.76 -6.83 -3.02
N LEU A 279 2.85 -6.08 -3.67
CA LEU A 279 2.54 -6.27 -5.09
C LEU A 279 3.76 -6.12 -6.00
N TYR A 280 4.65 -5.16 -5.69
CA TYR A 280 5.92 -5.00 -6.39
C TYR A 280 6.81 -6.24 -6.31
N LEU A 281 6.98 -6.79 -5.10
CA LEU A 281 7.85 -7.93 -4.86
C LEU A 281 7.28 -9.20 -5.48
N GLU A 282 5.98 -9.43 -5.29
CA GLU A 282 5.23 -10.54 -5.87
C GLU A 282 5.30 -10.53 -7.40
N ALA A 283 5.02 -9.38 -8.03
CA ALA A 283 5.14 -9.23 -9.47
C ALA A 283 6.53 -9.60 -9.99
N HIS A 284 7.58 -9.15 -9.30
CA HIS A 284 8.94 -9.45 -9.70
C HIS A 284 9.33 -10.92 -9.46
N ALA A 285 8.85 -11.52 -8.36
CA ALA A 285 9.10 -12.92 -8.03
C ALA A 285 8.52 -13.90 -9.07
N VAL A 286 7.36 -13.57 -9.65
CA VAL A 286 6.76 -14.36 -10.76
C VAL A 286 7.31 -13.94 -12.13
N GLY A 287 8.19 -12.94 -12.19
CA GLY A 287 8.89 -12.54 -13.40
C GLY A 287 8.21 -11.49 -14.28
N ILE A 288 7.23 -10.76 -13.74
CA ILE A 288 6.62 -9.60 -14.40
C ILE A 288 7.00 -8.33 -13.62
N SER A 289 6.26 -7.23 -13.80
CA SER A 289 6.49 -5.98 -13.09
C SER A 289 5.20 -5.35 -12.61
N ALA A 290 5.35 -4.29 -11.85
CA ALA A 290 4.24 -3.53 -11.36
C ALA A 290 4.57 -2.04 -11.34
N THR A 291 3.55 -1.21 -11.15
CA THR A 291 3.79 0.18 -10.81
C THR A 291 2.69 0.74 -9.93
N GLY A 292 3.07 1.62 -9.01
CA GLY A 292 2.13 2.45 -8.29
C GLY A 292 1.65 3.62 -9.15
N ILE A 293 0.40 4.02 -8.92
CA ILE A 293 -0.27 5.08 -9.65
C ILE A 293 -0.77 6.09 -8.63
N GLY A 294 -0.07 7.23 -8.55
CA GLY A 294 -0.41 8.31 -7.62
C GLY A 294 -1.42 9.33 -8.15
N CYS A 295 -1.72 9.33 -9.45
CA CYS A 295 -2.77 10.18 -10.04
C CYS A 295 -3.96 9.33 -10.44
N TYR A 296 -5.12 9.66 -9.87
CA TYR A 296 -6.41 9.10 -10.22
C TYR A 296 -7.50 10.13 -9.91
N PHE A 297 -8.73 9.88 -10.38
CA PHE A 297 -9.89 10.72 -10.10
C PHE A 297 -10.71 10.07 -8.98
N ASP A 298 -10.53 10.53 -7.74
CA ASP A 298 -11.18 10.00 -6.54
C ASP A 298 -12.70 9.88 -6.71
N ASP A 299 -13.37 10.95 -7.15
CA ASP A 299 -14.82 10.99 -7.37
C ASP A 299 -15.28 9.97 -8.41
N ALA A 300 -14.48 9.75 -9.47
CA ALA A 300 -14.83 8.76 -10.50
C ALA A 300 -14.69 7.32 -9.97
N VAL A 301 -13.71 7.06 -9.09
CA VAL A 301 -13.58 5.78 -8.38
C VAL A 301 -14.79 5.57 -7.47
N HIS A 302 -15.20 6.61 -6.74
CA HIS A 302 -16.38 6.55 -5.88
C HIS A 302 -17.65 6.28 -6.69
N GLU A 303 -17.84 6.93 -7.83
CA GLU A 303 -18.98 6.70 -8.72
C GLU A 303 -19.03 5.25 -9.23
N VAL A 304 -17.88 4.69 -9.64
CA VAL A 304 -17.77 3.29 -10.08
C VAL A 304 -18.17 2.33 -8.96
N LEU A 305 -17.73 2.59 -7.72
CA LEU A 305 -17.98 1.72 -6.57
C LEU A 305 -19.32 2.00 -5.87
N GLY A 306 -19.95 3.14 -6.15
CA GLY A 306 -21.17 3.61 -5.50
C GLY A 306 -20.97 4.28 -4.15
N LEU A 307 -19.73 4.64 -3.79
CA LEU A 307 -19.39 5.34 -2.54
C LEU A 307 -19.88 6.79 -2.62
N LYS A 308 -20.47 7.31 -1.53
CA LYS A 308 -21.11 8.64 -1.52
C LYS A 308 -20.68 9.54 -0.39
N ASP A 309 -20.07 8.98 0.64
CA ASP A 309 -19.68 9.65 1.87
C ASP A 309 -18.21 9.36 2.19
N LEU A 310 -17.80 9.71 3.41
CA LEU A 310 -16.43 9.54 3.89
C LEU A 310 -16.22 8.18 4.58
N GLU A 311 -17.19 7.26 4.59
CA GLU A 311 -17.04 5.96 5.27
C GLU A 311 -15.89 5.16 4.63
N PHE A 312 -15.78 5.21 3.29
CA PHE A 312 -14.68 4.62 2.53
C PHE A 312 -14.12 5.58 1.47
N GLN A 313 -12.79 5.65 1.32
CA GLN A 313 -12.11 6.57 0.41
C GLN A 313 -11.00 5.88 -0.41
N SER A 314 -10.78 6.33 -1.65
CA SER A 314 -9.69 5.83 -2.50
C SER A 314 -8.40 6.55 -2.16
N LEU A 315 -7.34 5.82 -1.84
CA LEU A 315 -6.08 6.41 -1.37
C LEU A 315 -4.87 6.15 -2.27
N TYR A 316 -4.89 5.08 -3.06
CA TYR A 316 -3.77 4.78 -3.95
C TYR A 316 -4.14 3.79 -5.03
N HIS A 317 -3.59 3.92 -6.23
CA HIS A 317 -3.82 2.97 -7.32
C HIS A 317 -2.54 2.18 -7.64
N PHE A 318 -2.71 1.03 -8.28
CA PHE A 318 -1.61 0.14 -8.63
C PHE A 318 -1.93 -0.67 -9.88
N THR A 319 -0.91 -1.13 -10.59
CA THR A 319 -1.07 -2.01 -11.77
C THR A 319 0.02 -3.07 -11.81
N VAL A 320 -0.32 -4.26 -12.28
CA VAL A 320 0.58 -5.43 -12.34
C VAL A 320 0.47 -6.04 -13.73
N GLY A 321 1.60 -6.28 -14.39
CA GLY A 321 1.65 -6.81 -15.75
C GLY A 321 3.07 -6.99 -16.28
N ALA A 322 3.20 -7.52 -17.49
CA ALA A 322 4.50 -7.61 -18.14
C ALA A 322 4.95 -6.22 -18.60
N PRO A 323 6.17 -5.78 -18.25
CA PRO A 323 6.64 -4.45 -18.60
C PRO A 323 7.05 -4.37 -20.07
N VAL A 324 6.92 -3.19 -20.67
CA VAL A 324 7.67 -2.86 -21.88
C VAL A 324 9.09 -2.47 -21.48
N LEU A 325 10.09 -3.22 -21.97
CA LEU A 325 11.50 -2.95 -21.67
C LEU A 325 12.10 -2.01 -22.72
N ASP A 326 12.34 -0.75 -22.33
CA ASP A 326 13.08 0.20 -23.16
C ASP A 326 14.60 -0.05 -23.05
N LYS A 327 15.16 -0.74 -24.05
CA LYS A 327 16.60 -1.06 -24.11
C LYS A 327 17.52 0.16 -24.26
N ARG A 328 16.96 1.35 -24.51
CA ARG A 328 17.74 2.61 -24.55
C ARG A 328 18.04 3.14 -23.15
N ILE A 329 17.28 2.70 -22.14
CA ILE A 329 17.46 3.13 -20.75
C ILE A 329 18.48 2.22 -20.07
N MET A 330 19.58 2.81 -19.60
CA MET A 330 20.61 2.10 -18.84
C MET A 330 20.08 1.70 -17.46
N SER A 331 20.25 0.43 -17.09
CA SER A 331 19.93 -0.08 -15.77
C SER A 331 21.21 -0.28 -14.95
N LEU A 332 21.32 0.43 -13.83
CA LEU A 332 22.42 0.28 -12.88
C LEU A 332 22.00 -0.54 -11.64
N PRO A 333 22.94 -1.22 -10.96
CA PRO A 333 22.69 -1.85 -9.67
C PRO A 333 22.11 -0.86 -8.65
N ALA A 334 21.19 -1.32 -7.79
CA ALA A 334 20.50 -0.44 -6.82
C ALA A 334 21.46 0.20 -5.80
N TYR A 335 22.54 -0.51 -5.43
CA TYR A 335 23.59 -0.05 -4.53
C TYR A 335 24.92 -0.60 -5.04
N PRO A 336 25.67 0.14 -5.88
CA PRO A 336 27.05 -0.25 -6.22
C PRO A 336 27.83 -0.31 -4.90
N GLY A 337 28.38 -1.49 -4.59
CA GLY A 337 29.20 -1.65 -3.40
C GLY A 337 30.54 -0.96 -3.58
N PRO A 338 31.30 -0.72 -2.50
CA PRO A 338 32.62 -0.08 -2.56
C PRO A 338 33.66 -0.83 -3.44
N GLY A 339 33.40 -2.07 -3.84
CA GLY A 339 34.25 -2.86 -4.74
C GLY A 339 33.88 -2.81 -6.23
N ILE A 340 32.88 -2.00 -6.62
CA ILE A 340 32.49 -1.80 -8.03
C ILE A 340 32.95 -0.41 -8.53
N ASP A 341 33.38 0.46 -7.62
CA ASP A 341 33.94 1.79 -7.90
C ASP A 341 35.47 1.87 -7.63
N ALA A 342 36.23 0.85 -8.03
CA ALA A 342 37.71 0.88 -8.03
C ALA A 342 38.29 0.47 -9.38
#